data_AF-A0A6P0NK50-F1
#
_entry.id   AF-A0A6P0NK50-F1
#
_cell.length_a   1.000
_cell.length_b   1.000
_cell.length_c   1.000
_cell.angle_alpha   90.00
_cell.angle_beta   90.00
_cell.angle_gamma   90.00
#
_symmetry.space_group_name_H-M   'P 1'
#
loop_
_entity.id
_entity.type
_entity.pdbx_description
1 polymer ?
#
loop_
_entity_poly.entity_id
_entity_poly.type
_entity_poly.pdbx_seq_one_letter_code
_entity_poly.pdbx_strand_id
1 'polypeptide(L)'
;MLSSITLPNLSLAQLPRFDSQPLKQPSPEKPSSTVSPSNTVQTQPSQPPKQPSPEKPSSTVSPSNTVQTQPSQPPKQLIVNDSTAPLPGTRQLPIGIIQPVNGLVNIKLANNTAATISYEIIGDTTQRQLSGKSEVILRELKVPVNITFYRDKGGFLLIKPQFIVENSLLKLNMTETNNFNLDKSSLLIEETGSVFLN
;
A
#
# COMPACT_ATOMS: atom_id res chain seq x y z
N MET A 1 -6.17 -74.74 -0.95
CA MET A 1 -7.35 -74.22 -1.67
C MET A 1 -7.26 -72.70 -1.64
N LEU A 2 -7.32 -72.05 -2.81
CA LEU A 2 -7.18 -70.59 -2.93
C LEU A 2 -8.56 -69.94 -2.84
N SER A 3 -8.71 -68.93 -1.98
CA SER A 3 -9.95 -68.16 -1.82
C SER A 3 -9.92 -66.92 -2.71
N SER A 4 -10.70 -66.92 -3.79
CA SER A 4 -10.80 -65.76 -4.69
C SER A 4 -11.58 -64.61 -4.04
N ILE A 5 -10.99 -63.41 -4.05
CA ILE A 5 -11.66 -62.17 -3.63
C ILE A 5 -12.27 -61.51 -4.87
N THR A 6 -13.60 -61.52 -4.97
CA THR A 6 -14.34 -60.88 -6.06
C THR A 6 -14.60 -59.41 -5.69
N LEU A 7 -13.97 -58.46 -6.40
CA LEU A 7 -14.33 -57.04 -6.27
C LEU A 7 -15.61 -56.72 -7.06
N PRO A 8 -16.49 -55.82 -6.56
CA PRO A 8 -17.65 -55.35 -7.31
C PRO A 8 -17.24 -54.40 -8.46
N ASN A 9 -18.01 -54.48 -9.55
CA ASN A 9 -17.81 -53.72 -10.78
C ASN A 9 -18.24 -52.25 -10.62
N LEU A 10 -17.33 -51.31 -10.89
CA LEU A 10 -17.60 -49.86 -10.84
C LEU A 10 -18.27 -49.40 -12.13
N SER A 11 -19.58 -49.20 -12.09
CA SER A 11 -20.35 -48.63 -13.19
C SER A 11 -19.94 -47.17 -13.44
N LEU A 12 -19.48 -46.88 -14.67
CA LEU A 12 -19.02 -45.55 -15.07
C LEU A 12 -20.22 -44.63 -15.31
N ALA A 13 -20.57 -43.81 -14.32
CA ALA A 13 -21.66 -42.84 -14.44
C ALA A 13 -21.34 -41.77 -15.49
N GLN A 14 -22.28 -41.55 -16.40
CA GLN A 14 -22.11 -40.71 -17.58
C GLN A 14 -22.07 -39.21 -17.21
N LEU A 15 -21.03 -38.50 -17.63
CA LEU A 15 -20.90 -37.05 -17.45
C LEU A 15 -22.03 -36.30 -18.18
N PRO A 16 -22.60 -35.22 -17.59
CA PRO A 16 -23.55 -34.38 -18.29
C PRO A 16 -22.86 -33.68 -19.47
N ARG A 17 -23.49 -33.73 -20.66
CA ARG A 17 -23.06 -32.95 -21.81
C ARG A 17 -23.31 -31.47 -21.53
N PHE A 18 -22.26 -30.66 -21.59
CA PHE A 18 -22.40 -29.21 -21.68
C PHE A 18 -22.77 -28.85 -23.11
N ASP A 19 -24.01 -28.41 -23.33
CA ASP A 19 -24.39 -27.77 -24.59
C ASP A 19 -23.77 -26.36 -24.65
N SER A 20 -22.80 -26.20 -25.54
CA SER A 20 -22.13 -24.93 -25.81
C SER A 20 -23.06 -23.97 -26.54
N GLN A 21 -23.82 -23.14 -25.81
CA GLN A 21 -24.47 -21.98 -26.41
C GLN A 21 -23.43 -20.89 -26.74
N PRO A 22 -23.35 -20.40 -27.99
CA PRO A 22 -22.41 -19.34 -28.34
C PRO A 22 -22.82 -18.00 -27.70
N LEU A 23 -21.83 -17.24 -27.21
CA LEU A 23 -22.03 -15.90 -26.68
C LEU A 23 -22.71 -15.00 -27.73
N LYS A 24 -23.82 -14.37 -27.35
CA LYS A 24 -24.45 -13.32 -28.13
C LYS A 24 -23.54 -12.08 -28.12
N GLN A 25 -22.94 -11.75 -29.26
CA GLN A 25 -22.10 -10.54 -29.39
C GLN A 25 -22.96 -9.27 -29.23
N PRO A 26 -22.47 -8.22 -28.55
CA PRO A 26 -23.07 -6.89 -28.64
C PRO A 26 -22.80 -6.27 -30.02
N SER A 27 -23.82 -5.64 -30.58
CA SER A 27 -23.74 -4.91 -31.86
C SER A 27 -23.09 -3.52 -31.66
N PRO A 28 -22.36 -2.97 -32.66
CA PRO A 28 -21.67 -1.69 -32.48
C PRO A 28 -22.60 -0.48 -32.63
N GLU A 29 -22.67 0.37 -31.61
CA GLU A 29 -23.25 1.71 -31.73
C GLU A 29 -22.25 2.72 -32.31
N LYS A 30 -22.77 3.62 -33.14
CA LYS A 30 -22.05 4.64 -33.91
C LYS A 30 -21.90 5.92 -33.08
N PRO A 31 -20.77 6.66 -33.16
CA PRO A 31 -20.59 7.87 -32.37
C PRO A 31 -21.58 8.98 -32.76
N SER A 32 -22.13 9.64 -31.75
CA SER A 32 -22.92 10.88 -31.90
C SER A 32 -22.15 12.04 -31.27
N SER A 33 -21.76 13.01 -32.09
CA SER A 33 -21.13 14.25 -31.64
C SER A 33 -22.20 15.28 -31.27
N THR A 34 -22.11 15.88 -30.09
CA THR A 34 -22.91 17.06 -29.75
C THR A 34 -22.01 18.19 -29.26
N VAL A 35 -22.25 19.38 -29.82
CA VAL A 35 -21.45 20.59 -29.65
C VAL A 35 -21.88 21.36 -28.40
N SER A 36 -20.92 21.89 -27.64
CA SER A 36 -21.14 22.93 -26.63
C SER A 36 -20.43 24.23 -27.06
N PRO A 37 -21.06 25.41 -26.91
CA PRO A 37 -20.52 26.67 -27.40
C PRO A 37 -19.45 27.29 -26.49
N SER A 38 -18.50 27.99 -27.10
CA SER A 38 -17.50 28.83 -26.43
C SER A 38 -18.12 30.07 -25.81
N ASN A 39 -17.63 30.51 -24.64
CA ASN A 39 -17.81 31.87 -24.15
C ASN A 39 -16.45 32.55 -23.99
N THR A 40 -16.27 33.65 -24.74
CA THR A 40 -15.05 34.45 -24.79
C THR A 40 -15.09 35.52 -23.71
N VAL A 41 -13.99 35.72 -22.96
CA VAL A 41 -13.77 36.94 -22.18
C VAL A 41 -12.46 37.57 -22.62
N GLN A 42 -12.50 38.87 -22.90
CA GLN A 42 -11.43 39.64 -23.52
C GLN A 42 -11.05 40.83 -22.61
N THR A 43 -9.79 41.26 -22.69
CA THR A 43 -9.23 42.56 -22.22
C THR A 43 -8.88 42.78 -20.74
N GLN A 44 -7.94 43.72 -20.56
CA GLN A 44 -6.99 44.05 -19.46
C GLN A 44 -6.85 45.60 -19.48
N PRO A 45 -6.22 46.35 -18.53
CA PRO A 45 -5.96 46.21 -17.07
C PRO A 45 -6.52 47.41 -16.23
N SER A 46 -6.30 47.44 -14.90
CA SER A 46 -6.13 48.69 -14.10
C SER A 46 -5.49 48.47 -12.72
N GLN A 47 -4.94 49.54 -12.11
CA GLN A 47 -3.97 49.54 -10.98
C GLN A 47 -4.58 49.69 -9.56
N PRO A 48 -3.78 49.57 -8.46
CA PRO A 48 -4.27 49.29 -7.09
C PRO A 48 -4.29 50.49 -6.11
N PRO A 49 -4.82 50.32 -4.87
CA PRO A 49 -4.69 51.29 -3.78
C PRO A 49 -3.83 50.83 -2.56
N LYS A 50 -2.66 51.47 -2.41
CA LYS A 50 -2.02 52.07 -1.20
C LYS A 50 -1.90 51.35 0.18
N GLN A 51 -0.62 51.31 0.61
CA GLN A 51 0.05 51.26 1.96
C GLN A 51 -0.56 52.14 3.11
N PRO A 52 -0.08 52.12 4.41
CA PRO A 52 1.34 51.95 4.86
C PRO A 52 1.70 51.27 6.24
N SER A 53 2.92 50.70 6.32
CA SER A 53 3.91 50.66 7.46
C SER A 53 3.47 50.21 8.88
N PRO A 54 4.38 50.07 9.88
CA PRO A 54 5.85 50.25 9.93
C PRO A 54 6.59 48.92 10.34
N GLU A 55 7.90 48.78 10.62
CA GLU A 55 9.09 49.65 10.55
C GLU A 55 10.40 48.81 10.44
N LYS A 56 11.58 49.45 10.48
CA LYS A 56 12.89 48.83 10.77
C LYS A 56 13.88 49.88 11.35
N PRO A 57 14.49 49.65 12.53
CA PRO A 57 15.66 50.41 12.98
C PRO A 57 16.95 49.97 12.28
N SER A 58 17.87 50.91 12.05
CA SER A 58 19.20 50.67 11.49
C SER A 58 20.18 51.74 11.98
N SER A 59 21.48 51.43 11.92
CA SER A 59 22.68 52.28 12.19
C SER A 59 23.26 52.18 13.62
N THR A 60 24.55 52.35 13.95
CA THR A 60 25.92 52.32 13.33
C THR A 60 26.81 53.23 14.20
N VAL A 61 27.89 52.76 14.84
CA VAL A 61 29.06 53.59 15.27
C VAL A 61 30.34 52.71 15.37
N SER A 62 31.52 53.30 15.10
CA SER A 62 32.87 52.65 15.09
C SER A 62 33.76 53.10 16.30
N PRO A 63 35.12 53.19 16.24
CA PRO A 63 36.05 52.17 16.78
C PRO A 63 37.06 52.70 17.86
N SER A 64 37.86 51.82 18.46
CA SER A 64 39.19 52.17 19.04
C SER A 64 40.08 50.94 19.32
N ASN A 65 41.40 51.11 19.16
CA ASN A 65 42.42 50.06 19.29
C ASN A 65 43.06 50.01 20.69
N THR A 66 43.44 48.82 21.14
CA THR A 66 44.61 48.60 22.03
C THR A 66 45.21 47.22 21.76
N VAL A 67 46.54 47.12 21.80
CA VAL A 67 47.32 45.90 21.47
C VAL A 67 48.01 45.39 22.73
N GLN A 68 47.85 44.11 23.08
CA GLN A 68 48.88 43.35 23.83
C GLN A 68 48.71 41.81 23.74
N THR A 69 49.65 41.19 23.00
CA THR A 69 50.33 39.90 23.23
C THR A 69 49.58 38.60 23.65
N GLN A 70 49.77 37.58 22.79
CA GLN A 70 49.56 36.11 22.91
C GLN A 70 49.80 35.46 24.29
N PRO A 71 49.19 34.29 24.60
CA PRO A 71 49.59 33.00 23.98
C PRO A 71 48.47 32.23 23.23
N SER A 72 48.92 31.26 22.44
CA SER A 72 48.17 30.55 21.40
C SER A 72 46.98 29.71 21.89
N GLN A 73 45.82 29.85 21.23
CA GLN A 73 44.76 28.83 21.17
C GLN A 73 44.29 28.63 19.72
N PRO A 74 43.95 27.40 19.30
CA PRO A 74 43.55 27.10 17.93
C PRO A 74 42.19 27.73 17.58
N PRO A 75 41.87 27.94 16.29
CA PRO A 75 40.64 28.62 15.89
C PRO A 75 39.39 27.86 16.35
N LYS A 76 38.52 28.52 17.12
CA LYS A 76 37.12 28.09 17.25
C LYS A 76 36.46 28.23 15.89
N GLN A 77 36.41 27.13 15.14
CA GLN A 77 35.51 27.02 14.00
C GLN A 77 34.08 27.20 14.52
N LEU A 78 33.42 28.25 14.06
CA LEU A 78 31.96 28.36 14.13
C LEU A 78 31.40 27.27 13.21
N ILE A 79 31.15 26.10 13.78
CA ILE A 79 30.43 25.02 13.12
C ILE A 79 28.98 25.47 12.99
N VAL A 80 28.67 26.12 11.87
CA VAL A 80 27.28 26.40 11.45
C VAL A 80 26.69 25.10 10.93
N ASN A 81 26.31 24.21 11.85
CA ASN A 81 25.55 23.01 11.54
C ASN A 81 24.05 23.37 11.43
N ASP A 82 23.69 24.10 10.37
CA ASP A 82 22.31 24.21 9.89
C ASP A 82 21.87 22.90 9.21
N SER A 83 22.02 21.78 9.94
CA SER A 83 21.43 20.49 9.59
C SER A 83 20.13 20.34 10.37
N THR A 84 19.15 21.19 10.04
CA THR A 84 17.77 20.92 10.41
C THR A 84 17.35 19.63 9.71
N ALA A 85 16.89 18.65 10.49
CA ALA A 85 16.39 17.40 9.93
C ALA A 85 15.26 17.71 8.92
N PRO A 86 15.23 17.07 7.74
CA PRO A 86 14.16 17.29 6.79
C PRO A 86 12.81 16.95 7.45
N LEU A 87 11.81 17.79 7.18
CA LEU A 87 10.46 17.62 7.73
C LEU A 87 9.97 16.19 7.42
N PRO A 88 9.45 15.44 8.40
CA PRO A 88 9.02 14.06 8.16
C PRO A 88 7.98 14.01 7.03
N GLY A 89 8.22 13.11 6.08
CA GLY A 89 7.37 12.97 4.90
C GLY A 89 5.92 12.65 5.23
N THR A 90 5.01 12.94 4.30
CA THR A 90 3.58 12.65 4.45
C THR A 90 3.36 11.16 4.67
N ARG A 91 2.77 10.79 5.81
CA ARG A 91 2.38 9.41 6.10
C ARG A 91 1.31 8.95 5.11
N GLN A 92 1.42 7.70 4.66
CA GLN A 92 0.38 7.04 3.89
C GLN A 92 -0.91 7.00 4.71
N LEU A 93 -2.06 7.25 4.06
CA LEU A 93 -3.37 7.08 4.70
C LEU A 93 -3.72 5.58 4.77
N PRO A 94 -4.44 5.14 5.82
CA PRO A 94 -4.90 3.75 5.90
C PRO A 94 -5.85 3.43 4.74
N ILE A 95 -5.73 2.23 4.18
CA ILE A 95 -6.57 1.74 3.08
C ILE A 95 -7.96 1.28 3.57
N GLY A 96 -8.14 1.24 4.88
CA GLY A 96 -9.36 0.88 5.59
C GLY A 96 -9.06 0.61 7.06
N ILE A 97 -10.11 0.28 7.82
CA ILE A 97 -10.02 -0.08 9.23
C ILE A 97 -10.71 -1.44 9.41
N ILE A 98 -10.04 -2.37 10.09
CA ILE A 98 -10.65 -3.59 10.62
C ILE A 98 -10.94 -3.37 12.10
N GLN A 99 -12.07 -3.82 12.63
CA GLN A 99 -12.39 -3.69 14.05
C GLN A 99 -11.82 -4.91 14.82
N PRO A 100 -10.77 -4.78 15.65
CA PRO A 100 -10.25 -5.92 16.40
C PRO A 100 -11.26 -6.35 17.47
N VAL A 101 -11.42 -7.65 17.69
CA VAL A 101 -12.27 -8.21 18.76
C VAL A 101 -11.33 -8.71 19.86
N ASN A 102 -11.43 -8.13 21.06
CA ASN A 102 -10.51 -8.39 22.18
C ASN A 102 -9.02 -8.19 21.82
N GLY A 103 -8.72 -7.25 20.92
CA GLY A 103 -7.35 -7.01 20.40
C GLY A 103 -6.87 -8.05 19.39
N LEU A 104 -7.75 -8.94 18.91
CA LEU A 104 -7.44 -9.97 17.93
C LEU A 104 -8.10 -9.68 16.58
N VAL A 105 -7.42 -10.05 15.50
CA VAL A 105 -7.91 -10.00 14.11
C VAL A 105 -7.67 -11.35 13.41
N ASN A 106 -8.44 -11.61 12.36
CA ASN A 106 -8.26 -12.76 11.47
C ASN A 106 -7.85 -12.26 10.09
N ILE A 107 -6.94 -12.96 9.41
CA ILE A 107 -6.48 -12.59 8.06
C ILE A 107 -6.57 -13.81 7.15
N LYS A 108 -7.30 -13.69 6.04
CA LYS A 108 -7.37 -14.73 5.00
C LYS A 108 -6.50 -14.34 3.81
N LEU A 109 -5.42 -15.07 3.58
CA LEU A 109 -4.60 -14.94 2.39
C LEU A 109 -5.17 -15.85 1.30
N ALA A 110 -5.56 -15.29 0.15
CA ALA A 110 -6.07 -16.05 -0.99
C ALA A 110 -5.14 -15.88 -2.20
N ASN A 111 -4.29 -16.88 -2.45
CA ASN A 111 -3.34 -16.89 -3.56
C ASN A 111 -4.05 -17.31 -4.86
N ASN A 112 -4.52 -16.33 -5.62
CA ASN A 112 -5.13 -16.56 -6.92
C ASN A 112 -4.09 -16.62 -8.05
N THR A 113 -2.78 -16.53 -7.75
CA THR A 113 -1.71 -16.71 -8.74
C THR A 113 -1.51 -18.20 -9.05
N ALA A 114 -0.69 -18.52 -10.06
CA ALA A 114 -0.25 -19.87 -10.34
C ALA A 114 1.03 -20.29 -9.56
N ALA A 115 1.71 -19.35 -8.91
CA ALA A 115 2.96 -19.62 -8.19
C ALA A 115 2.71 -19.71 -6.68
N THR A 116 3.68 -20.28 -5.97
CA THR A 116 3.73 -20.22 -4.51
C THR A 116 4.01 -18.79 -4.05
N ILE A 117 3.46 -18.41 -2.89
CA ILE A 117 3.76 -17.16 -2.19
C ILE A 117 4.42 -17.52 -0.86
N SER A 118 5.65 -17.06 -0.63
CA SER A 118 6.24 -17.01 0.71
C SER A 118 5.56 -15.91 1.53
N TYR A 119 5.29 -16.17 2.80
CA TYR A 119 4.73 -15.19 3.73
C TYR A 119 5.21 -15.41 5.17
N GLU A 120 5.27 -14.34 5.96
CA GLU A 120 5.66 -14.37 7.37
C GLU A 120 4.90 -13.30 8.16
N ILE A 121 4.35 -13.67 9.32
CA ILE A 121 3.91 -12.72 10.35
C ILE A 121 5.13 -12.42 11.23
N ILE A 122 5.64 -11.21 11.14
CA ILE A 122 6.91 -10.79 11.74
C ILE A 122 6.78 -10.82 13.27
N GLY A 123 7.60 -11.64 13.93
CA GLY A 123 7.62 -11.80 15.38
C GLY A 123 6.72 -12.94 15.93
N ASP A 124 5.70 -13.35 15.19
CA ASP A 124 4.77 -14.42 15.61
C ASP A 124 5.07 -15.77 14.92
N THR A 125 5.66 -15.75 13.73
CA THR A 125 5.87 -16.96 12.91
C THR A 125 7.20 -16.92 12.18
N THR A 126 7.72 -18.09 11.81
CA THR A 126 8.70 -18.22 10.73
C THR A 126 8.01 -18.10 9.37
N GLN A 127 8.78 -17.81 8.32
CA GLN A 127 8.36 -17.94 6.92
C GLN A 127 7.62 -19.26 6.62
N ARG A 128 6.56 -19.16 5.82
CA ARG A 128 5.68 -20.24 5.37
C ARG A 128 5.37 -20.08 3.88
N GLN A 129 5.06 -21.18 3.21
CA GLN A 129 4.65 -21.18 1.80
C GLN A 129 3.13 -21.35 1.66
N LEU A 130 2.53 -20.56 0.76
CA LEU A 130 1.13 -20.67 0.33
C LEU A 130 1.10 -21.04 -1.16
N SER A 131 0.72 -22.28 -1.48
CA SER A 131 0.69 -22.80 -2.85
C SER A 131 -0.17 -21.96 -3.80
N GLY A 132 0.14 -21.99 -5.09
CA GLY A 132 -0.71 -21.40 -6.13
C GLY A 132 -2.14 -21.94 -6.07
N LYS A 133 -3.13 -21.08 -6.36
CA LYS A 133 -4.57 -21.40 -6.33
C LYS A 133 -5.07 -21.95 -4.98
N SER A 134 -4.46 -21.53 -3.87
CA SER A 134 -4.84 -21.97 -2.52
C SER A 134 -5.07 -20.79 -1.56
N GLU A 135 -5.63 -21.07 -0.39
CA GLU A 135 -5.94 -20.08 0.62
C GLU A 135 -5.62 -20.60 2.03
N VAL A 136 -5.29 -19.67 2.93
CA VAL A 136 -5.06 -19.94 4.35
C VAL A 136 -5.72 -18.85 5.20
N ILE A 137 -6.25 -19.24 6.36
CA ILE A 137 -6.77 -18.30 7.36
C ILE A 137 -5.80 -18.31 8.55
N LEU A 138 -5.16 -17.16 8.75
CA LEU A 138 -4.37 -16.82 9.92
C LEU A 138 -5.36 -16.31 10.98
N ARG A 139 -5.42 -16.98 12.12
CA ARG A 139 -6.46 -16.74 13.14
C ARG A 139 -5.87 -16.12 14.39
N GLU A 140 -6.70 -15.36 15.11
CA GLU A 140 -6.41 -14.87 16.47
C GLU A 140 -5.08 -14.09 16.56
N LEU A 141 -4.78 -13.31 15.51
CA LEU A 141 -3.57 -12.50 15.45
C LEU A 141 -3.75 -11.27 16.35
N LYS A 142 -2.83 -11.06 17.29
CA LYS A 142 -2.87 -9.93 18.21
C LYS A 142 -2.35 -8.66 17.53
N VAL A 143 -3.10 -7.57 17.59
CA VAL A 143 -2.62 -6.27 17.06
C VAL A 143 -1.50 -5.68 17.94
N PRO A 144 -0.52 -4.95 17.36
CA PRO A 144 -0.34 -4.70 15.93
C PRO A 144 0.21 -5.91 15.17
N VAL A 145 -0.23 -6.09 13.91
CA VAL A 145 0.18 -7.22 13.06
C VAL A 145 1.00 -6.69 11.88
N ASN A 146 2.19 -7.25 11.65
CA ASN A 146 3.00 -6.98 10.46
C ASN A 146 3.21 -8.29 9.69
N ILE A 147 2.78 -8.32 8.42
CA ILE A 147 2.93 -9.49 7.53
C ILE A 147 3.72 -9.08 6.30
N THR A 148 4.72 -9.86 5.95
CA THR A 148 5.39 -9.79 4.64
C THR A 148 4.93 -10.95 3.75
N PHE A 149 4.89 -10.73 2.44
CA PHE A 149 4.60 -11.76 1.45
C PHE A 149 5.23 -11.41 0.10
N TYR A 150 5.71 -12.42 -0.61
CA TYR A 150 6.27 -12.26 -1.96
C TYR A 150 6.03 -13.52 -2.79
N ARG A 151 6.03 -13.37 -4.11
CA ARG A 151 5.85 -14.49 -5.04
C ARG A 151 7.17 -15.24 -5.24
N ASP A 152 7.15 -16.56 -5.07
CA ASP A 152 8.30 -17.42 -5.35
C ASP A 152 8.71 -17.27 -6.82
N LYS A 153 10.02 -17.16 -7.07
CA LYS A 153 10.62 -16.92 -8.40
C LYS A 153 10.27 -15.54 -9.01
N GLY A 154 9.71 -14.62 -8.22
CA GLY A 154 9.52 -13.21 -8.57
C GLY A 154 8.24 -12.90 -9.33
N GLY A 155 8.22 -11.68 -9.91
CA GLY A 155 7.00 -11.04 -10.41
C GLY A 155 6.20 -10.37 -9.29
N PHE A 156 5.21 -9.56 -9.67
CA PHE A 156 4.53 -8.63 -8.77
C PHE A 156 3.15 -9.14 -8.34
N LEU A 157 2.71 -8.70 -7.17
CA LEU A 157 1.43 -9.03 -6.54
C LEU A 157 0.54 -7.78 -6.45
N LEU A 158 -0.58 -7.80 -7.18
CA LEU A 158 -1.70 -6.92 -6.91
C LEU A 158 -2.53 -7.54 -5.79
N ILE A 159 -2.61 -6.81 -4.66
CA ILE A 159 -3.37 -7.19 -3.48
C ILE A 159 -4.68 -6.41 -3.42
N LYS A 160 -5.83 -7.10 -3.33
CA LYS A 160 -7.15 -6.49 -3.14
C LYS A 160 -7.72 -6.86 -1.76
N PRO A 161 -7.71 -5.94 -0.77
CA PRO A 161 -8.29 -6.19 0.54
C PRO A 161 -9.82 -6.22 0.47
N GLN A 162 -10.43 -7.05 1.31
CA GLN A 162 -11.86 -7.13 1.56
C GLN A 162 -12.06 -7.21 3.08
N PHE A 163 -12.76 -6.24 3.66
CA PHE A 163 -13.02 -6.13 5.09
C PHE A 163 -14.36 -6.81 5.41
N ILE A 164 -14.34 -7.77 6.33
CA ILE A 164 -15.51 -8.58 6.74
C ILE A 164 -15.67 -8.42 8.26
N VAL A 165 -16.77 -7.79 8.67
CA VAL A 165 -16.93 -7.27 10.04
C VAL A 165 -17.26 -8.38 11.03
N GLU A 166 -18.08 -9.35 10.60
CA GLU A 166 -18.71 -10.40 11.40
C GLU A 166 -17.72 -11.27 12.18
N ASN A 167 -16.47 -11.34 11.72
CA ASN A 167 -15.41 -12.16 12.32
C ASN A 167 -14.08 -11.40 12.48
N SER A 168 -14.08 -10.06 12.41
CA SER A 168 -12.84 -9.27 12.33
C SER A 168 -11.87 -9.83 11.29
N LEU A 169 -12.38 -10.05 10.06
CA LEU A 169 -11.65 -10.79 9.02
C LEU A 169 -11.24 -9.86 7.87
N LEU A 170 -9.94 -9.72 7.66
CA LEU A 170 -9.38 -9.10 6.45
C LEU A 170 -9.02 -10.20 5.45
N LYS A 171 -9.70 -10.24 4.31
CA LYS A 171 -9.33 -11.13 3.21
C LYS A 171 -8.47 -10.39 2.19
N LEU A 172 -7.26 -10.88 1.96
CA LEU A 172 -6.35 -10.39 0.92
C LEU A 172 -6.46 -11.29 -0.31
N ASN A 173 -7.03 -10.76 -1.39
CA ASN A 173 -7.03 -11.46 -2.68
C ASN A 173 -5.73 -11.10 -3.41
N MET A 174 -4.85 -12.08 -3.56
CA MET A 174 -3.53 -11.92 -4.16
C MET A 174 -3.60 -12.36 -5.62
N THR A 175 -3.30 -11.45 -6.54
CA THR A 175 -3.33 -11.67 -8.00
C THR A 175 -2.02 -11.27 -8.63
N GLU A 176 -1.60 -11.97 -9.68
CA GLU A 176 -0.39 -11.62 -10.43
C GLU A 176 -0.57 -10.31 -11.19
N THR A 177 0.48 -9.48 -11.18
CA THR A 177 0.57 -8.29 -12.03
C THR A 177 1.96 -8.13 -12.63
N ASN A 178 2.06 -7.38 -13.71
CA ASN A 178 3.31 -6.96 -14.35
C ASN A 178 3.61 -5.47 -14.06
N ASN A 179 2.75 -4.76 -13.34
CA ASN A 179 2.94 -3.35 -13.02
C ASN A 179 3.58 -3.18 -11.63
N PHE A 180 4.86 -2.85 -11.60
CA PHE A 180 5.64 -2.58 -10.38
C PHE A 180 4.97 -1.57 -9.43
N ASN A 181 4.29 -0.54 -9.96
CA ASN A 181 3.63 0.48 -9.12
C ASN A 181 2.44 -0.07 -8.32
N LEU A 182 1.85 -1.18 -8.78
CA LEU A 182 0.76 -1.89 -8.11
C LEU A 182 1.26 -3.00 -7.17
N ASP A 183 2.55 -3.34 -7.22
CA ASP A 183 3.15 -4.35 -6.36
C ASP A 183 3.05 -3.93 -4.90
N LYS A 184 2.70 -4.88 -4.04
CA LYS A 184 2.67 -4.71 -2.58
C LYS A 184 3.19 -6.00 -1.96
N SER A 185 4.03 -5.88 -0.95
CA SER A 185 4.77 -6.98 -0.33
C SER A 185 4.62 -7.05 1.19
N SER A 186 3.93 -6.07 1.78
CA SER A 186 3.74 -5.95 3.22
C SER A 186 2.35 -5.45 3.58
N LEU A 187 1.84 -5.92 4.72
CA LEU A 187 0.62 -5.46 5.36
C LEU A 187 0.94 -5.10 6.81
N LEU A 188 0.56 -3.89 7.23
CA LEU A 188 0.55 -3.48 8.63
C LEU A 188 -0.89 -3.27 9.10
N ILE A 189 -1.24 -3.82 10.26
CA ILE A 189 -2.44 -3.49 11.02
C ILE A 189 -1.97 -2.90 12.34
N GLU A 190 -2.27 -1.63 12.60
CA GLU A 190 -1.94 -0.97 13.86
C GLU A 190 -2.87 -1.43 15.01
N GLU A 191 -2.53 -1.06 16.25
CA GLU A 191 -3.36 -1.32 17.45
C GLU A 191 -4.80 -0.79 17.30
N THR A 192 -4.98 0.30 16.54
CA THR A 192 -6.29 0.91 16.23
C THR A 192 -7.12 0.11 15.23
N GLY A 193 -6.55 -0.93 14.61
CA GLY A 193 -7.14 -1.63 13.47
C GLY A 193 -6.96 -0.90 12.13
N SER A 194 -6.23 0.21 12.09
CA SER A 194 -5.88 0.90 10.84
C SER A 194 -4.99 0.01 9.97
N VAL A 195 -5.37 -0.18 8.71
CA VAL A 195 -4.70 -1.11 7.78
C VAL A 195 -3.91 -0.34 6.72
N PHE A 196 -2.64 -0.71 6.55
CA PHE A 196 -1.71 -0.18 5.56
C PHE A 196 -1.13 -1.33 4.73
N LEU A 197 -0.76 -1.02 3.50
CA LEU A 197 -0.31 -1.98 2.50
C LEU A 197 0.77 -1.30 1.65
N ASN A 198 1.97 -1.88 1.63
CA ASN A 198 3.18 -1.31 1.01
C ASN A 198 3.96 -2.36 0.21
#